data_AF-A0A946EFC3-F1
#
_entry.id   AF-A0A946EFC3-F1
#
_cell.length_a   1.000
_cell.length_b   1.000
_cell.length_c   1.000
_cell.angle_alpha   90.00
_cell.angle_beta   90.00
_cell.angle_gamma   90.00
#
_symmetry.space_group_name_H-M   'P 1'
#
loop_
_entity.id
_entity.type
_entity.pdbx_description
1 polymer ?
#
loop_
_entity_poly.entity_id
_entity_poly.type
_entity_poly.pdbx_seq_one_letter_code
_entity_poly.pdbx_strand_id
1 'polypeptide(L)'
;MTQAKYLFRKIQHAFGQDTLSANRAVISAIEIQPRTALTTAELNALTEQLGTAVIDKTEEQMEREWYLHRGQKLVRQENWKQLSVEIQQFDKMRAITTGGTPISELLTRGARGDIVQPIRQSLVDQDTSPNTDGLSAYQAIADANPKDYGIAMIVAYTHIDAAWVWQHYSPQPDAQISLNAQSRHCKIARSLLDPFDQRRLNAPALAAAKCAALPAQENPKAAMTKLYETLVSLDPKTAHYLRSFGVNLLPGRFGSYDMLNDWALKALEHTRALWGTGAYAWVYLDALRQDAGAFGALDLNLFMEAMIDILDRCGDQHTANLFAAFTAVTLVQPAPGRESLFGRRKRLQLSEAADWIIETQLREIHPLVWADALPRDLGIPGDLGTSARKDLGEETALRVLAHRQSKTHN
;
A
#
# COMPACT_ATOMS: atom_id res chain seq x y z
N MET A 1 -31.84 -1.62 -9.67
CA MET A 1 -30.88 -1.11 -8.67
C MET A 1 -30.38 -2.32 -7.90
N THR A 2 -29.08 -2.60 -7.89
CA THR A 2 -28.51 -3.81 -7.24
C THR A 2 -28.77 -3.79 -5.73
N GLN A 3 -28.95 -4.97 -5.13
CA GLN A 3 -29.22 -5.15 -3.69
C GLN A 3 -28.15 -4.46 -2.81
N ALA A 4 -26.89 -4.48 -3.24
CA ALA A 4 -25.78 -3.76 -2.61
C ALA A 4 -26.06 -2.25 -2.56
N LYS A 5 -26.37 -1.62 -3.70
CA LYS A 5 -26.66 -0.17 -3.76
C LYS A 5 -27.83 0.23 -2.85
N TYR A 6 -28.81 -0.65 -2.66
CA TYR A 6 -29.91 -0.42 -1.73
C TYR A 6 -29.47 -0.48 -0.26
N LEU A 7 -28.66 -1.48 0.11
CA LEU A 7 -28.12 -1.61 1.47
C LEU A 7 -27.21 -0.43 1.83
N PHE A 8 -26.32 -0.03 0.93
CA PHE A 8 -25.46 1.14 1.16
C PHE A 8 -26.25 2.44 1.34
N ARG A 9 -27.38 2.61 0.62
CA ARG A 9 -28.30 3.73 0.90
C ARG A 9 -28.95 3.64 2.27
N LYS A 10 -29.29 2.43 2.76
CA LYS A 10 -29.80 2.27 4.13
C LYS A 10 -28.76 2.65 5.18
N ILE A 11 -27.51 2.19 5.03
CA ILE A 11 -26.38 2.54 5.90
C ILE A 11 -26.18 4.06 5.98
N GLN A 12 -26.41 4.78 4.88
CA GLN A 12 -26.33 6.25 4.90
C GLN A 12 -27.36 6.92 5.81
N HIS A 13 -28.54 6.32 5.94
CA HIS A 13 -29.66 6.87 6.69
C HIS A 13 -29.75 6.36 8.13
N ALA A 14 -29.23 5.17 8.41
CA ALA A 14 -29.19 4.59 9.74
C ALA A 14 -27.92 5.06 10.48
N PHE A 15 -28.01 6.01 11.42
CA PHE A 15 -26.86 6.40 12.25
C PHE A 15 -27.19 6.65 13.71
N GLY A 16 -26.39 6.00 14.57
CA GLY A 16 -26.39 6.10 16.02
C GLY A 16 -26.77 4.78 16.66
N GLN A 17 -25.78 4.02 17.14
CA GLN A 17 -25.74 3.18 18.36
C GLN A 17 -24.38 2.44 18.45
N ASP A 18 -24.09 1.88 19.64
CA ASP A 18 -22.85 1.37 20.25
C ASP A 18 -21.89 0.41 19.48
N THR A 19 -21.96 0.30 18.15
CA THR A 19 -21.19 -0.72 17.40
C THR A 19 -19.67 -0.50 17.42
N LEU A 20 -19.21 0.76 17.43
CA LEU A 20 -17.79 1.12 17.32
C LEU A 20 -17.00 1.00 18.61
N SER A 21 -17.62 1.24 19.77
CA SER A 21 -16.95 1.11 21.08
C SER A 21 -16.49 -0.34 21.27
N ALA A 22 -17.37 -1.29 20.96
CA ALA A 22 -17.08 -2.71 21.00
C ALA A 22 -16.05 -3.15 19.95
N ASN A 23 -16.15 -2.68 18.69
CA ASN A 23 -15.17 -3.02 17.65
C ASN A 23 -13.77 -2.47 18.00
N ARG A 24 -13.71 -1.28 18.61
CA ARG A 24 -12.45 -0.70 19.08
C ARG A 24 -11.85 -1.51 20.23
N ALA A 25 -12.68 -1.97 21.17
CA ALA A 25 -12.23 -2.83 22.26
C ALA A 25 -11.62 -4.14 21.75
N VAL A 26 -12.24 -4.77 20.74
CA VAL A 26 -11.69 -5.97 20.09
C VAL A 26 -10.31 -5.70 19.49
N ILE A 27 -10.17 -4.61 18.72
CA ILE A 27 -8.88 -4.27 18.08
C ILE A 27 -7.81 -3.89 19.12
N SER A 28 -8.19 -3.15 20.17
CA SER A 28 -7.27 -2.75 21.23
C SER A 28 -6.82 -3.91 22.13
N ALA A 29 -7.55 -5.02 22.15
CA ALA A 29 -7.18 -6.23 22.88
C ALA A 29 -6.25 -7.16 22.10
N ILE A 30 -5.95 -6.85 20.83
CA ILE A 30 -5.01 -7.63 20.02
C ILE A 30 -3.59 -7.28 20.48
N GLU A 31 -2.91 -8.26 21.08
CA GLU A 31 -1.54 -8.10 21.55
C GLU A 31 -0.53 -8.47 20.45
N ILE A 32 0.63 -7.82 20.46
CA ILE A 32 1.74 -8.10 19.54
C ILE A 32 2.65 -9.22 20.10
N GLN A 33 2.31 -9.75 21.28
CA GLN A 33 3.09 -10.79 21.93
C GLN A 33 2.95 -12.15 21.21
N PRO A 34 3.94 -13.05 21.36
CA PRO A 34 3.82 -14.40 20.82
C PRO A 34 2.57 -15.10 21.33
N ARG A 35 1.87 -15.82 20.44
CA ARG A 35 0.65 -16.56 20.78
C ARG A 35 0.92 -17.56 21.91
N THR A 36 0.06 -17.54 22.92
CA THR A 36 0.06 -18.57 23.96
C THR A 36 -0.73 -19.80 23.49
N ALA A 37 -0.55 -20.94 24.16
CA ALA A 37 -1.35 -22.14 23.87
C ALA A 37 -2.86 -21.90 24.04
N LEU A 38 -3.25 -21.03 24.98
CA LEU A 38 -4.64 -20.61 25.19
C LEU A 38 -5.15 -19.81 23.98
N THR A 39 -4.41 -18.80 23.56
CA THR A 39 -4.74 -17.99 22.37
C THR A 39 -4.90 -18.87 21.13
N THR A 40 -3.99 -19.82 20.91
CA THR A 40 -4.08 -20.75 19.76
C THR A 40 -5.35 -21.61 19.82
N ALA A 41 -5.72 -22.15 20.99
CA ALA A 41 -6.94 -22.92 21.15
C ALA A 41 -8.20 -22.09 20.89
N GLU A 42 -8.22 -20.84 21.37
CA GLU A 42 -9.31 -19.88 21.10
C GLU A 42 -9.46 -19.59 19.60
N LEU A 43 -8.35 -19.31 18.90
CA LEU A 43 -8.38 -19.01 17.47
C LEU A 43 -8.82 -20.22 16.63
N ASN A 44 -8.45 -21.44 17.02
CA ASN A 44 -8.95 -22.65 16.36
C ASN A 44 -10.47 -22.78 16.51
N ALA A 45 -11.01 -22.54 17.72
CA ALA A 45 -12.45 -22.57 17.95
C ALA A 45 -13.18 -21.47 17.13
N LEU A 46 -12.61 -20.27 17.02
CA LEU A 46 -13.17 -19.20 16.18
C LEU A 46 -13.13 -19.58 14.70
N THR A 47 -12.07 -20.24 14.24
CA THR A 47 -11.96 -20.71 12.85
C THR A 47 -13.06 -21.73 12.52
N GLU A 48 -13.29 -22.70 13.42
CA GLU A 48 -14.39 -23.66 13.30
C GLU A 48 -15.77 -22.99 13.31
N GLN A 49 -15.98 -22.02 14.21
CA GLN A 49 -17.22 -21.26 14.29
C GLN A 49 -17.51 -20.47 13.00
N LEU A 50 -16.51 -19.78 12.46
CA LEU A 50 -16.65 -18.90 11.29
C LEU A 50 -16.84 -19.68 9.99
N GLY A 51 -16.33 -20.92 9.92
CA GLY A 51 -16.36 -21.76 8.71
C GLY A 51 -15.61 -21.18 7.50
N THR A 52 -14.88 -20.07 7.69
CA THR A 52 -14.13 -19.38 6.64
C THR A 52 -12.68 -19.82 6.69
N ALA A 53 -12.14 -20.31 5.58
CA ALA A 53 -10.77 -20.84 5.54
C ALA A 53 -9.74 -19.72 5.73
N VAL A 54 -8.77 -19.94 6.63
CA VAL A 54 -7.59 -19.08 6.77
C VAL A 54 -6.50 -19.59 5.82
N ILE A 55 -6.10 -18.74 4.86
CA ILE A 55 -5.11 -19.13 3.85
C ILE A 55 -3.71 -18.81 4.35
N ASP A 56 -2.99 -19.88 4.67
CA ASP A 56 -1.61 -19.83 5.17
C ASP A 56 -0.68 -19.12 4.18
N LYS A 57 -0.77 -19.48 2.90
CA LYS A 57 0.01 -18.88 1.83
C LYS A 57 -0.86 -18.65 0.60
N THR A 58 -1.20 -17.39 0.36
CA THR A 58 -2.08 -16.97 -0.75
C THR A 58 -1.33 -16.97 -2.08
N GLU A 59 -2.06 -17.03 -3.20
CA GLU A 59 -1.49 -16.90 -4.54
C GLU A 59 -0.68 -15.60 -4.69
N GLU A 60 -1.24 -14.46 -4.24
CA GLU A 60 -0.52 -13.17 -4.22
C GLU A 60 0.79 -13.27 -3.44
N GLN A 61 0.80 -13.91 -2.27
CA GLN A 61 2.05 -14.07 -1.50
C GLN A 61 3.07 -14.94 -2.24
N MET A 62 2.63 -16.05 -2.84
CA MET A 62 3.51 -16.94 -3.60
C MET A 62 4.13 -16.22 -4.81
N GLU A 63 3.32 -15.49 -5.58
CA GLU A 63 3.80 -14.71 -6.73
C GLU A 63 4.79 -13.64 -6.31
N ARG A 64 4.45 -12.83 -5.28
CA ARG A 64 5.34 -11.79 -4.76
C ARG A 64 6.68 -12.35 -4.33
N GLU A 65 6.68 -13.40 -3.52
CA GLU A 65 7.90 -14.05 -3.05
C GLU A 65 8.74 -14.58 -4.22
N TRP A 66 8.10 -15.18 -5.21
CA TRP A 66 8.79 -15.68 -6.40
C TRP A 66 9.54 -14.56 -7.14
N TYR A 67 8.87 -13.44 -7.43
CA TYR A 67 9.49 -12.33 -8.18
C TYR A 67 10.52 -11.56 -7.34
N LEU A 68 10.32 -11.42 -6.03
CA LEU A 68 11.34 -10.88 -5.13
C LEU A 68 12.60 -11.75 -5.13
N HIS A 69 12.45 -13.06 -4.96
CA HIS A 69 13.57 -13.99 -5.00
C HIS A 69 14.23 -14.02 -6.38
N ARG A 70 13.45 -13.89 -7.47
CA ARG A 70 13.97 -13.81 -8.84
C ARG A 70 14.90 -12.61 -9.03
N GLY A 71 14.46 -11.42 -8.60
CA GLY A 71 15.27 -10.20 -8.66
C GLY A 71 16.57 -10.32 -7.87
N GLN A 72 16.48 -10.80 -6.62
CA GLN A 72 17.64 -11.00 -5.75
C GLN A 72 18.63 -12.01 -6.34
N LYS A 73 18.14 -13.15 -6.81
CA LYS A 73 18.97 -14.22 -7.38
C LYS A 73 19.78 -13.74 -8.59
N LEU A 74 19.16 -12.97 -9.49
CA LEU A 74 19.85 -12.49 -10.69
C LEU A 74 20.98 -11.51 -10.38
N VAL A 75 20.77 -10.59 -9.43
CA VAL A 75 21.83 -9.69 -8.94
C VAL A 75 22.98 -10.48 -8.31
N ARG A 76 22.68 -11.45 -7.43
CA ARG A 76 23.71 -12.28 -6.78
C ARG A 76 24.57 -13.09 -7.76
N GLN A 77 24.05 -13.31 -8.97
CA GLN A 77 24.74 -14.00 -10.05
C GLN A 77 25.41 -13.02 -11.04
N GLU A 78 25.45 -11.72 -10.72
CA GLU A 78 25.91 -10.64 -11.60
C GLU A 78 25.20 -10.61 -12.97
N ASN A 79 23.99 -11.18 -13.06
CA ASN A 79 23.24 -11.31 -14.30
C ASN A 79 22.31 -10.11 -14.55
N TRP A 80 22.91 -8.92 -14.53
CA TRP A 80 22.24 -7.62 -14.67
C TRP A 80 21.51 -7.45 -15.98
N LYS A 81 22.11 -7.96 -17.07
CA LYS A 81 21.50 -7.90 -18.40
C LYS A 81 20.18 -8.66 -18.46
N GLN A 82 20.13 -9.87 -17.89
CA GLN A 82 18.88 -10.65 -17.87
C GLN A 82 17.84 -9.99 -16.97
N LEU A 83 18.23 -9.55 -15.77
CA LEU A 83 17.31 -8.87 -14.86
C LEU A 83 16.68 -7.64 -15.49
N SER A 84 17.49 -6.80 -16.14
CA SER A 84 17.00 -5.64 -16.87
C SER A 84 16.00 -6.02 -17.96
N VAL A 85 16.33 -7.01 -18.79
CA VAL A 85 15.43 -7.49 -19.85
C VAL A 85 14.09 -7.95 -19.27
N GLU A 86 14.11 -8.71 -18.17
CA GLU A 86 12.88 -9.17 -17.50
C GLU A 86 12.06 -8.00 -16.97
N ILE A 87 12.69 -7.03 -16.29
CA ILE A 87 12.00 -5.82 -15.79
C ILE A 87 11.32 -5.08 -16.94
N GLN A 88 12.04 -4.81 -18.03
CA GLN A 88 11.51 -4.07 -19.17
C GLN A 88 10.41 -4.84 -19.92
N GLN A 89 10.49 -6.17 -19.97
CA GLN A 89 9.45 -7.00 -20.57
C GLN A 89 8.16 -6.98 -19.76
N PHE A 90 8.25 -7.21 -18.45
CA PHE A 90 7.07 -7.17 -17.58
C PHE A 90 6.47 -5.76 -17.48
N ASP A 91 7.30 -4.72 -17.52
CA ASP A 91 6.86 -3.33 -17.61
C ASP A 91 6.04 -3.06 -18.88
N LYS A 92 6.55 -3.46 -20.06
CA LYS A 92 5.82 -3.34 -21.33
C LYS A 92 4.50 -4.10 -21.32
N MET A 93 4.48 -5.29 -20.72
CA MET A 93 3.28 -6.11 -20.57
C MET A 93 2.30 -5.56 -19.55
N ARG A 94 2.71 -4.60 -18.70
CA ARG A 94 1.95 -4.14 -17.51
C ARG A 94 1.54 -5.33 -16.63
N ALA A 95 2.47 -6.27 -16.48
CA ALA A 95 2.20 -7.50 -15.77
C ALA A 95 2.10 -7.22 -14.27
N ILE A 96 1.01 -7.68 -13.68
CA ILE A 96 0.70 -7.57 -12.26
C ILE A 96 0.48 -8.97 -11.69
N THR A 97 0.73 -9.12 -10.39
CA THR A 97 0.32 -10.30 -9.64
C THR A 97 -1.19 -10.31 -9.42
N THR A 98 -1.71 -11.41 -8.88
CA THR A 98 -3.14 -11.61 -8.59
C THR A 98 -3.73 -10.50 -7.71
N GLY A 99 -2.99 -10.02 -6.71
CA GLY A 99 -3.35 -8.89 -5.85
C GLY A 99 -3.03 -7.51 -6.44
N GLY A 100 -2.60 -7.44 -7.70
CA GLY A 100 -2.43 -6.19 -8.45
C GLY A 100 -1.08 -5.50 -8.28
N THR A 101 -0.04 -6.21 -7.81
CA THR A 101 1.30 -5.63 -7.66
C THR A 101 2.08 -5.72 -8.96
N PRO A 102 2.68 -4.63 -9.49
CA PRO A 102 3.52 -4.69 -10.68
C PRO A 102 4.71 -5.65 -10.50
N ILE A 103 4.88 -6.57 -11.45
CA ILE A 103 5.98 -7.54 -11.41
C ILE A 103 7.34 -6.86 -11.58
N SER A 104 7.43 -5.80 -12.38
CA SER A 104 8.64 -4.98 -12.53
C SER A 104 9.06 -4.34 -11.20
N GLU A 105 8.11 -3.91 -10.37
CA GLU A 105 8.38 -3.42 -9.01
C GLU A 105 8.92 -4.54 -8.10
N LEU A 106 8.35 -5.74 -8.16
CA LEU A 106 8.81 -6.87 -7.35
C LEU A 106 10.24 -7.31 -7.72
N LEU A 107 10.57 -7.36 -9.02
CA LEU A 107 11.91 -7.67 -9.49
C LEU A 107 12.94 -6.64 -9.02
N THR A 108 12.64 -5.34 -9.20
CA THR A 108 13.53 -4.26 -8.73
C THR A 108 13.66 -4.25 -7.20
N ARG A 109 12.58 -4.56 -6.48
CA ARG A 109 12.59 -4.67 -5.01
C ARG A 109 13.42 -5.83 -4.50
N GLY A 110 13.34 -6.99 -5.16
CA GLY A 110 14.19 -8.13 -4.86
C GLY A 110 15.67 -7.82 -5.07
N ALA A 111 15.98 -7.14 -6.18
CA ALA A 111 17.34 -6.77 -6.56
C ALA A 111 18.05 -5.88 -5.51
N ARG A 112 17.34 -4.90 -4.93
CA ARG A 112 17.93 -3.92 -4.00
C ARG A 112 18.01 -4.36 -2.53
N GLY A 113 17.38 -5.49 -2.18
CA GLY A 113 17.24 -5.93 -0.78
C GLY A 113 18.57 -6.15 -0.07
N ASP A 114 19.54 -6.78 -0.75
CA ASP A 114 20.86 -7.09 -0.19
C ASP A 114 21.72 -5.83 0.07
N ILE A 115 21.38 -4.70 -0.54
CA ILE A 115 22.09 -3.42 -0.34
C ILE A 115 21.44 -2.60 0.78
N VAL A 116 20.11 -2.53 0.79
CA VAL A 116 19.37 -1.65 1.72
C VAL A 116 19.30 -2.26 3.12
N GLN A 117 19.16 -3.57 3.24
CA GLN A 117 18.96 -4.22 4.54
C GLN A 117 20.15 -4.07 5.50
N PRO A 118 21.42 -4.21 5.07
CA PRO A 118 22.58 -3.95 5.95
C PRO A 118 22.67 -2.51 6.42
N ILE A 119 22.35 -1.53 5.56
CA ILE A 119 22.31 -0.10 5.92
C ILE A 119 21.28 0.13 7.03
N ARG A 120 20.07 -0.42 6.87
CA ARG A 120 19.01 -0.33 7.88
C ARG A 120 19.46 -0.93 9.20
N GLN A 121 20.06 -2.12 9.18
CA GLN A 121 20.51 -2.80 10.39
C GLN A 121 21.56 -1.97 11.15
N SER A 122 22.56 -1.44 10.45
CA SER A 122 23.58 -0.56 11.05
C SER A 122 22.96 0.69 11.71
N LEU A 123 22.02 1.37 11.04
CA LEU A 123 21.33 2.52 11.64
C LEU A 123 20.48 2.14 12.86
N VAL A 124 19.80 0.99 12.83
CA VAL A 124 19.04 0.44 13.98
C VAL A 124 19.98 0.16 15.15
N ASP A 125 21.17 -0.35 14.87
CA ASP A 125 22.24 -0.59 15.85
C ASP A 125 22.96 0.70 16.30
N GLN A 126 22.41 1.87 15.92
CA GLN A 126 22.91 3.21 16.23
C GLN A 126 24.29 3.53 15.65
N ASP A 127 24.71 2.79 14.63
CA ASP A 127 25.90 3.13 13.85
C ASP A 127 25.54 4.19 12.81
N THR A 128 26.18 5.36 12.90
CA THR A 128 25.92 6.53 12.06
C THR A 128 26.69 6.51 10.74
N SER A 129 27.56 5.52 10.54
CA SER A 129 28.42 5.37 9.37
C SER A 129 28.24 4.00 8.70
N PRO A 130 27.02 3.66 8.25
CA PRO A 130 26.76 2.38 7.60
C PRO A 130 27.65 2.18 6.37
N ASN A 131 28.06 0.94 6.11
CA ASN A 131 28.79 0.59 4.89
C ASN A 131 27.92 0.91 3.65
N THR A 132 28.48 1.67 2.71
CA THR A 132 27.83 2.08 1.45
C THR A 132 28.54 1.58 0.19
N ASP A 133 29.46 0.63 0.30
CA ASP A 133 30.20 0.03 -0.82
C ASP A 133 29.25 -0.57 -1.85
N GLY A 134 28.16 -1.22 -1.38
CA GLY A 134 27.12 -1.77 -2.24
C GLY A 134 26.41 -0.73 -3.11
N LEU A 135 26.20 0.49 -2.60
CA LEU A 135 25.65 1.60 -3.37
C LEU A 135 26.63 2.06 -4.45
N SER A 136 27.92 2.14 -4.12
CA SER A 136 28.98 2.50 -5.07
C SER A 136 29.14 1.46 -6.18
N ALA A 137 29.04 0.17 -5.83
CA ALA A 137 29.06 -0.93 -6.79
C ALA A 137 27.87 -0.84 -7.77
N TYR A 138 26.66 -0.58 -7.27
CA TYR A 138 25.48 -0.39 -8.11
C TYR A 138 25.61 0.84 -9.01
N GLN A 139 26.18 1.93 -8.51
CA GLN A 139 26.45 3.12 -9.32
C GLN A 139 27.39 2.81 -10.48
N ALA A 140 28.49 2.08 -10.23
CA ALA A 140 29.42 1.68 -11.30
C ALA A 140 28.74 0.82 -12.39
N ILE A 141 27.77 -0.01 -12.01
CA ILE A 141 26.98 -0.82 -12.94
C ILE A 141 26.05 0.06 -13.79
N ALA A 142 25.39 1.05 -13.19
CA ALA A 142 24.60 2.03 -13.93
C ALA A 142 25.46 2.86 -14.90
N ASP A 143 26.64 3.31 -14.46
CA ASP A 143 27.58 4.08 -15.26
C ASP A 143 28.09 3.28 -16.46
N ALA A 144 28.28 1.96 -16.31
CA ALA A 144 28.62 1.05 -17.39
C ALA A 144 27.45 0.77 -18.37
N ASN A 145 26.21 1.06 -17.97
CA ASN A 145 25.00 0.77 -18.74
C ASN A 145 24.07 2.01 -18.88
N PRO A 146 24.57 3.16 -19.38
CA PRO A 146 23.85 4.45 -19.29
C PRO A 146 22.58 4.54 -20.16
N LYS A 147 22.35 3.56 -21.04
CA LYS A 147 21.18 3.50 -21.93
C LYS A 147 20.13 2.49 -21.46
N ASP A 148 20.37 1.81 -20.35
CA ASP A 148 19.49 0.79 -19.81
C ASP A 148 18.63 1.36 -18.67
N TYR A 149 17.35 1.61 -18.96
CA TYR A 149 16.43 2.17 -17.95
C TYR A 149 16.04 1.15 -16.87
N GLY A 150 16.13 -0.16 -17.14
CA GLY A 150 15.88 -1.20 -16.15
C GLY A 150 16.96 -1.19 -15.07
N ILE A 151 18.23 -1.10 -15.46
CA ILE A 151 19.35 -0.94 -14.53
C ILE A 151 19.25 0.40 -13.79
N ALA A 152 19.03 1.50 -14.52
CA ALA A 152 18.89 2.82 -13.90
C ALA A 152 17.77 2.86 -12.84
N MET A 153 16.64 2.19 -13.10
CA MET A 153 15.57 2.05 -12.13
C MET A 153 15.99 1.29 -10.89
N ILE A 154 16.66 0.14 -11.00
CA ILE A 154 17.13 -0.62 -9.84
C ILE A 154 17.98 0.28 -8.95
N VAL A 155 18.98 0.95 -9.53
CA VAL A 155 19.92 1.78 -8.77
C VAL A 155 19.22 3.01 -8.19
N ALA A 156 18.36 3.68 -8.95
CA ALA A 156 17.57 4.81 -8.44
C ALA A 156 16.68 4.40 -7.25
N TYR A 157 16.02 3.24 -7.35
CA TYR A 157 15.21 2.69 -6.28
C TYR A 157 16.02 2.27 -5.05
N THR A 158 17.26 1.78 -5.23
CA THR A 158 18.18 1.54 -4.10
C THR A 158 18.51 2.84 -3.38
N HIS A 159 18.78 3.93 -4.10
CA HIS A 159 19.01 5.24 -3.52
C HIS A 159 17.76 5.81 -2.83
N ILE A 160 16.57 5.66 -3.42
CA ILE A 160 15.31 6.08 -2.79
C ILE A 160 15.10 5.34 -1.46
N ASP A 161 15.25 4.02 -1.46
CA ASP A 161 15.08 3.21 -0.25
C ASP A 161 16.13 3.54 0.83
N ALA A 162 17.38 3.77 0.43
CA ALA A 162 18.41 4.32 1.31
C ALA A 162 17.92 5.63 1.95
N ALA A 163 17.50 6.61 1.15
CA ALA A 163 17.02 7.90 1.65
C ALA A 163 15.89 7.73 2.70
N TRP A 164 14.99 6.80 2.49
CA TRP A 164 13.94 6.45 3.45
C TRP A 164 14.49 5.80 4.72
N VAL A 165 15.43 4.88 4.61
CA VAL A 165 16.08 4.21 5.74
C VAL A 165 16.80 5.22 6.63
N TRP A 166 17.58 6.13 6.06
CA TRP A 166 18.21 7.22 6.81
C TRP A 166 17.19 8.12 7.50
N GLN A 167 16.11 8.50 6.82
CA GLN A 167 15.08 9.35 7.41
C GLN A 167 14.42 8.71 8.65
N HIS A 168 14.21 7.39 8.64
CA HIS A 168 13.44 6.70 9.68
C HIS A 168 14.30 6.19 10.83
N TYR A 169 15.55 5.77 10.56
CA TYR A 169 16.35 5.02 11.53
C TYR A 169 17.63 5.74 11.99
N SER A 170 17.97 6.92 11.45
CA SER A 170 19.14 7.65 11.96
C SER A 170 18.99 8.03 13.44
N PRO A 171 20.01 7.77 14.28
CA PRO A 171 19.95 8.09 15.70
C PRO A 171 19.93 9.61 15.93
N GLN A 172 19.27 10.04 17.01
CA GLN A 172 19.34 11.43 17.48
C GLN A 172 20.67 11.63 18.24
N PRO A 173 21.36 12.79 18.14
CA PRO A 173 20.94 14.07 17.55
C PRO A 173 21.34 14.32 16.08
N ASP A 174 21.67 13.30 15.28
CA ASP A 174 22.27 13.44 13.94
C ASP A 174 21.28 13.80 12.81
N ALA A 175 20.21 14.52 13.14
CA ALA A 175 19.14 14.87 12.20
C ALA A 175 19.66 15.59 10.94
N GLN A 176 20.65 16.47 11.07
CA GLN A 176 21.20 17.20 9.92
C GLN A 176 22.03 16.31 8.98
N ILE A 177 22.75 15.33 9.52
CA ILE A 177 23.52 14.35 8.73
C ILE A 177 22.54 13.46 7.96
N SER A 178 21.47 13.01 8.62
CA SER A 178 20.39 12.23 8.00
C SER A 178 19.71 13.00 6.85
N LEU A 179 19.37 14.28 7.06
CA LEU A 179 18.78 15.12 6.01
C LEU A 179 19.70 15.33 4.82
N ASN A 180 21.00 15.52 5.06
CA ASN A 180 21.99 15.67 3.99
C ASN A 180 22.15 14.37 3.19
N ALA A 181 22.23 13.23 3.86
CA ALA A 181 22.28 11.92 3.23
C ALA A 181 21.00 11.67 2.39
N GLN A 182 19.83 11.92 2.96
CA GLN A 182 18.55 11.80 2.27
C GLN A 182 18.53 12.65 0.98
N SER A 183 18.89 13.93 1.08
CA SER A 183 18.93 14.84 -0.08
C SER A 183 19.89 14.34 -1.16
N ARG A 184 21.08 13.85 -0.77
CA ARG A 184 22.06 13.29 -1.70
C ARG A 184 21.50 12.07 -2.45
N HIS A 185 20.94 11.10 -1.74
CA HIS A 185 20.40 9.90 -2.37
C HIS A 185 19.23 10.22 -3.30
N CYS A 186 18.33 11.11 -2.89
CA CYS A 186 17.24 11.61 -3.74
C CYS A 186 17.76 12.25 -5.04
N LYS A 187 18.80 13.11 -4.97
CA LYS A 187 19.41 13.73 -6.16
C LYS A 187 20.03 12.71 -7.11
N ILE A 188 20.74 11.71 -6.58
CA ILE A 188 21.33 10.64 -7.40
C ILE A 188 20.23 9.86 -8.11
N ALA A 189 19.19 9.45 -7.39
CA ALA A 189 18.05 8.73 -7.97
C ALA A 189 17.41 9.53 -9.12
N ARG A 190 17.19 10.84 -8.94
CA ARG A 190 16.69 11.70 -10.02
C ARG A 190 17.64 11.72 -11.22
N SER A 191 18.95 11.93 -11.01
CA SER A 191 19.91 12.00 -12.11
C SER A 191 20.01 10.71 -12.92
N LEU A 192 19.78 9.54 -12.30
CA LEU A 192 19.73 8.25 -12.98
C LEU A 192 18.49 8.11 -13.88
N LEU A 193 17.37 8.73 -13.49
CA LEU A 193 16.08 8.61 -14.20
C LEU A 193 15.87 9.71 -15.26
N ASP A 194 16.47 10.89 -15.09
CA ASP A 194 16.32 12.05 -15.97
C ASP A 194 16.65 11.77 -17.47
N PRO A 195 17.66 10.96 -17.83
CA PRO A 195 17.97 10.65 -19.23
C PRO A 195 16.88 9.89 -20.00
N PHE A 196 15.92 9.27 -19.29
CA PHE A 196 14.93 8.40 -19.90
C PHE A 196 13.56 9.07 -19.99
N ASP A 197 12.93 9.04 -21.17
CA ASP A 197 11.55 9.51 -21.35
C ASP A 197 10.57 8.33 -21.24
N GLN A 198 9.79 8.30 -20.17
CA GLN A 198 8.82 7.26 -19.87
C GLN A 198 7.70 7.14 -20.93
N ARG A 199 7.33 8.24 -21.59
CA ARG A 199 6.29 8.23 -22.65
C ARG A 199 6.88 7.65 -23.92
N ARG A 200 8.07 8.09 -24.32
CA ARG A 200 8.76 7.58 -25.51
C ARG A 200 9.06 6.09 -25.39
N LEU A 201 9.41 5.63 -24.20
CA LEU A 201 9.70 4.22 -23.92
C LEU A 201 8.45 3.37 -23.67
N ASN A 202 7.27 4.00 -23.52
CA ASN A 202 6.03 3.35 -23.10
C ASN A 202 6.22 2.52 -21.81
N ALA A 203 6.89 3.12 -20.83
CA ALA A 203 7.42 2.46 -19.63
C ALA A 203 6.74 2.98 -18.35
N PRO A 204 5.60 2.42 -17.92
CA PRO A 204 4.92 2.84 -16.69
C PRO A 204 5.78 2.63 -15.43
N ALA A 205 6.60 1.59 -15.34
CA ALA A 205 7.46 1.36 -14.19
C ALA A 205 8.55 2.43 -14.06
N LEU A 206 9.05 2.96 -15.19
CA LEU A 206 9.93 4.13 -15.18
C LEU A 206 9.19 5.40 -14.71
N ALA A 207 7.94 5.58 -15.14
CA ALA A 207 7.10 6.67 -14.64
C ALA A 207 6.86 6.54 -13.12
N ALA A 208 6.65 5.33 -12.61
CA ALA A 208 6.50 5.03 -11.19
C ALA A 208 7.78 5.33 -10.41
N ALA A 209 8.95 4.99 -10.96
CA ALA A 209 10.25 5.34 -10.35
C ALA A 209 10.43 6.87 -10.25
N LYS A 210 10.01 7.62 -11.27
CA LYS A 210 10.03 9.09 -11.23
C LYS A 210 9.03 9.67 -10.22
N CYS A 211 7.85 9.06 -10.05
CA CYS A 211 6.93 9.43 -8.97
C CYS A 211 7.54 9.13 -7.59
N ALA A 212 8.25 8.01 -7.42
CA ALA A 212 8.92 7.69 -6.15
C ALA A 212 10.07 8.67 -5.83
N ALA A 213 10.73 9.19 -6.87
CA ALA A 213 11.76 10.23 -6.75
C ALA A 213 11.20 11.66 -6.58
N LEU A 214 9.88 11.84 -6.39
CA LEU A 214 9.23 13.14 -6.28
C LEU A 214 9.86 14.07 -5.21
N PRO A 215 10.27 13.60 -4.01
CA PRO A 215 10.97 14.45 -3.04
C PRO A 215 12.28 15.05 -3.55
N ALA A 216 12.88 14.51 -4.61
CA ALA A 216 14.11 15.00 -5.24
C ALA A 216 13.88 16.11 -6.28
N GLN A 217 12.62 16.41 -6.62
CA GLN A 217 12.29 17.43 -7.60
C GLN A 217 12.57 18.83 -7.05
N GLU A 218 12.95 19.77 -7.90
CA GLU A 218 13.14 21.18 -7.50
C GLU A 218 11.84 21.81 -7.01
N ASN A 219 10.72 21.46 -7.67
CA ASN A 219 9.38 21.85 -7.25
C ASN A 219 8.46 20.62 -7.23
N PRO A 220 8.50 19.81 -6.16
CA PRO A 220 7.73 18.57 -6.07
C PRO A 220 6.21 18.81 -6.20
N LYS A 221 5.69 19.89 -5.59
CA LYS A 221 4.26 20.23 -5.67
C LYS A 221 3.80 20.48 -7.10
N ALA A 222 4.58 21.22 -7.88
CA ALA A 222 4.27 21.47 -9.29
C ALA A 222 4.44 20.23 -10.18
N ALA A 223 5.42 19.38 -9.89
CA ALA A 223 5.73 18.19 -10.70
C ALA A 223 4.77 17.02 -10.47
N MET A 224 4.24 16.88 -9.24
CA MET A 224 3.46 15.73 -8.76
C MET A 224 2.31 15.34 -9.68
N THR A 225 1.44 16.28 -10.04
CA THR A 225 0.27 15.99 -10.88
C THR A 225 0.67 15.52 -12.28
N LYS A 226 1.64 16.18 -12.93
CA LYS A 226 2.12 15.81 -14.27
C LYS A 226 2.77 14.41 -14.31
N LEU A 227 3.52 14.06 -13.26
CA LEU A 227 4.15 12.74 -13.15
C LEU A 227 3.09 11.65 -13.00
N TYR A 228 2.14 11.84 -12.08
CA TYR A 228 1.07 10.87 -11.87
C TYR A 228 0.08 10.80 -13.04
N GLU A 229 -0.25 11.91 -13.70
CA GLU A 229 -1.01 11.89 -14.96
C GLU A 229 -0.33 11.01 -16.00
N THR A 230 0.99 11.15 -16.14
CA THR A 230 1.76 10.36 -17.09
C THR A 230 1.72 8.89 -16.71
N LEU A 231 1.93 8.57 -15.43
CA LEU A 231 1.90 7.19 -14.93
C LEU A 231 0.52 6.54 -15.15
N VAL A 232 -0.57 7.20 -14.73
CA VAL A 232 -1.93 6.68 -14.90
C VAL A 232 -2.32 6.58 -16.36
N SER A 233 -1.86 7.49 -17.23
CA SER A 233 -2.10 7.39 -18.67
C SER A 233 -1.37 6.21 -19.30
N LEU A 234 -0.15 5.90 -18.83
CA LEU A 234 0.64 4.78 -19.34
C LEU A 234 0.09 3.43 -18.86
N ASP A 235 -0.37 3.37 -17.62
CA ASP A 235 -0.97 2.17 -17.03
C ASP A 235 -2.17 2.49 -16.12
N PRO A 236 -3.36 2.65 -16.71
CA PRO A 236 -4.58 2.96 -15.97
C PRO A 236 -5.17 1.76 -15.21
N LYS A 237 -4.63 0.55 -15.42
CA LYS A 237 -5.16 -0.70 -14.81
C LYS A 237 -4.50 -1.02 -13.47
N THR A 238 -3.38 -0.40 -13.14
CA THR A 238 -2.69 -0.67 -11.88
C THR A 238 -3.26 0.22 -10.77
N ALA A 239 -4.13 -0.35 -9.94
CA ALA A 239 -4.78 0.34 -8.81
C ALA A 239 -3.77 0.95 -7.82
N HIS A 240 -2.62 0.30 -7.64
CA HIS A 240 -1.54 0.79 -6.77
C HIS A 240 -1.06 2.21 -7.15
N TYR A 241 -1.07 2.56 -8.43
CA TYR A 241 -0.65 3.89 -8.88
C TYR A 241 -1.67 4.98 -8.52
N LEU A 242 -2.97 4.68 -8.62
CA LEU A 242 -4.06 5.57 -8.18
C LEU A 242 -4.03 5.79 -6.67
N ARG A 243 -3.84 4.70 -5.91
CA ARG A 243 -3.70 4.73 -4.45
C ARG A 243 -2.51 5.58 -4.00
N SER A 244 -1.33 5.34 -4.60
CA SER A 244 -0.13 6.15 -4.33
C SER A 244 -0.31 7.62 -4.70
N PHE A 245 -1.06 7.92 -5.76
CA PHE A 245 -1.35 9.30 -6.14
C PHE A 245 -2.19 10.02 -5.08
N GLY A 246 -3.25 9.38 -4.59
CA GLY A 246 -4.11 9.92 -3.55
C GLY A 246 -3.36 10.31 -2.28
N VAL A 247 -2.41 9.49 -1.85
CA VAL A 247 -1.53 9.80 -0.72
C VAL A 247 -0.70 11.06 -0.98
N ASN A 248 -0.15 11.21 -2.19
CA ASN A 248 0.67 12.37 -2.54
C ASN A 248 -0.15 13.67 -2.73
N LEU A 249 -1.46 13.54 -2.96
CA LEU A 249 -2.41 14.65 -3.02
C LEU A 249 -2.81 15.19 -1.63
N LEU A 250 -2.47 14.50 -0.54
CA LEU A 250 -2.77 14.98 0.82
C LEU A 250 -2.04 16.29 1.17
N PRO A 251 -2.60 17.13 2.07
CA PRO A 251 -1.97 18.38 2.52
C PRO A 251 -0.61 18.17 3.19
N GLY A 252 -0.44 17.08 3.95
CA GLY A 252 0.83 16.71 4.58
C GLY A 252 1.91 16.25 3.59
N ARG A 253 1.59 16.20 2.28
CA ARG A 253 2.51 15.84 1.19
C ARG A 253 2.63 17.03 0.23
N PHE A 254 1.99 16.94 -0.94
CA PHE A 254 2.21 17.86 -2.04
C PHE A 254 0.94 18.56 -2.52
N GLY A 255 -0.25 18.20 -2.00
CA GLY A 255 -1.54 18.70 -2.48
C GLY A 255 -2.42 19.35 -1.42
N SER A 256 -3.73 19.22 -1.61
CA SER A 256 -4.79 19.68 -0.72
C SER A 256 -5.99 18.73 -0.81
N TYR A 257 -6.95 18.81 0.12
CA TYR A 257 -8.15 17.97 0.04
C TYR A 257 -9.02 18.27 -1.20
N ASP A 258 -9.04 19.52 -1.66
CA ASP A 258 -9.75 19.90 -2.90
C ASP A 258 -9.06 19.25 -4.11
N MET A 259 -7.73 19.34 -4.18
CA MET A 259 -6.96 18.66 -5.22
C MET A 259 -7.20 17.14 -5.18
N LEU A 260 -7.23 16.52 -4.00
CA LEU A 260 -7.53 15.10 -3.85
C LEU A 260 -8.88 14.74 -4.48
N ASN A 261 -9.94 15.50 -4.19
CA ASN A 261 -11.27 15.23 -4.74
C ASN A 261 -11.33 15.47 -6.25
N ASP A 262 -10.80 16.59 -6.73
CA ASP A 262 -10.79 16.94 -8.16
C ASP A 262 -10.07 15.87 -8.98
N TRP A 263 -8.94 15.37 -8.47
CA TRP A 263 -8.19 14.30 -9.13
C TRP A 263 -8.86 12.95 -9.05
N ALA A 264 -9.54 12.63 -7.96
CA ALA A 264 -10.33 11.40 -7.86
C ALA A 264 -11.46 11.38 -8.90
N LEU A 265 -12.15 12.51 -9.10
CA LEU A 265 -13.18 12.67 -10.14
C LEU A 265 -12.58 12.58 -11.54
N LYS A 266 -11.45 13.26 -11.80
CA LYS A 266 -10.75 13.18 -13.10
C LYS A 266 -10.24 11.76 -13.40
N ALA A 267 -9.72 11.05 -12.40
CA ALA A 267 -9.27 9.67 -12.55
C ALA A 267 -10.44 8.74 -12.87
N LEU A 268 -11.58 8.91 -12.19
CA LEU A 268 -12.83 8.23 -12.50
C LEU A 268 -13.24 8.46 -13.96
N GLU A 269 -13.33 9.71 -14.41
CA GLU A 269 -13.72 10.01 -15.78
C GLU A 269 -12.79 9.36 -16.81
N HIS A 270 -11.48 9.51 -16.62
CA HIS A 270 -10.47 9.00 -17.53
C HIS A 270 -10.43 7.48 -17.61
N THR A 271 -10.74 6.79 -16.50
CA THR A 271 -10.63 5.33 -16.40
C THR A 271 -11.98 4.62 -16.30
N ARG A 272 -13.09 5.32 -16.58
CA ARG A 272 -14.46 4.81 -16.44
C ARG A 272 -14.70 3.50 -17.17
N ALA A 273 -14.11 3.31 -18.34
CA ALA A 273 -14.23 2.08 -19.11
C ALA A 273 -13.62 0.86 -18.38
N LEU A 274 -12.57 1.08 -17.59
CA LEU A 274 -11.88 0.04 -16.83
C LEU A 274 -12.53 -0.17 -15.47
N TRP A 275 -12.71 0.91 -14.72
CA TRP A 275 -13.07 0.87 -13.30
C TRP A 275 -14.52 1.20 -13.01
N GLY A 276 -15.32 1.64 -13.99
CA GLY A 276 -16.60 2.28 -13.69
C GLY A 276 -16.37 3.53 -12.84
N THR A 277 -16.93 3.55 -11.64
CA THR A 277 -16.65 4.58 -10.63
C THR A 277 -15.44 4.24 -9.73
N GLY A 278 -14.90 3.03 -9.82
CA GLY A 278 -13.88 2.46 -8.93
C GLY A 278 -12.61 3.29 -8.73
N ALA A 279 -12.14 4.01 -9.75
CA ALA A 279 -10.92 4.82 -9.60
C ALA A 279 -11.06 5.93 -8.55
N TYR A 280 -12.29 6.41 -8.27
CA TYR A 280 -12.54 7.32 -7.16
C TYR A 280 -12.17 6.67 -5.82
N ALA A 281 -12.63 5.44 -5.58
CA ALA A 281 -12.28 4.69 -4.37
C ALA A 281 -10.78 4.37 -4.30
N TRP A 282 -10.15 3.98 -5.41
CA TRP A 282 -8.70 3.72 -5.42
C TRP A 282 -7.86 4.94 -5.05
N VAL A 283 -8.19 6.13 -5.57
CA VAL A 283 -7.48 7.36 -5.18
C VAL A 283 -7.67 7.65 -3.70
N TYR A 284 -8.87 7.46 -3.13
CA TYR A 284 -9.12 7.77 -1.72
C TYR A 284 -8.60 6.72 -0.72
N LEU A 285 -8.51 5.44 -1.09
CA LEU A 285 -8.34 4.34 -0.14
C LEU A 285 -7.17 4.54 0.84
N ASP A 286 -5.96 4.73 0.32
CA ASP A 286 -4.77 4.92 1.17
C ASP A 286 -4.67 6.34 1.73
N ALA A 287 -5.36 7.32 1.13
CA ALA A 287 -5.44 8.68 1.63
C ALA A 287 -6.28 8.75 2.92
N LEU A 288 -7.44 8.09 2.94
CA LEU A 288 -8.32 7.97 4.10
C LEU A 288 -7.66 7.26 5.28
N ARG A 289 -6.74 6.33 4.98
CA ARG A 289 -5.93 5.64 5.99
C ARG A 289 -4.87 6.55 6.63
N GLN A 290 -4.39 7.57 5.92
CA GLN A 290 -3.27 8.41 6.37
C GLN A 290 -3.69 9.74 6.97
N ASP A 291 -4.85 10.27 6.61
CA ASP A 291 -5.29 11.60 7.03
C ASP A 291 -6.80 11.66 7.27
N ALA A 292 -7.20 11.84 8.53
CA ALA A 292 -8.61 11.92 8.91
C ALA A 292 -9.36 13.13 8.32
N GLY A 293 -8.64 14.17 7.90
CA GLY A 293 -9.24 15.32 7.22
C GLY A 293 -9.80 14.97 5.83
N ALA A 294 -9.27 13.91 5.18
CA ALA A 294 -9.71 13.51 3.84
C ALA A 294 -11.19 13.06 3.79
N PHE A 295 -11.74 12.55 4.91
CA PHE A 295 -13.17 12.26 5.01
C PHE A 295 -14.05 13.52 4.84
N GLY A 296 -13.52 14.70 5.15
CA GLY A 296 -14.22 15.96 4.93
C GLY A 296 -14.59 16.18 3.47
N ALA A 297 -13.63 15.97 2.56
CA ALA A 297 -13.80 16.16 1.12
C ALA A 297 -14.44 14.98 0.38
N LEU A 298 -14.45 13.79 0.98
CA LEU A 298 -14.98 12.56 0.37
C LEU A 298 -16.47 12.66 0.03
N ASP A 299 -16.86 12.34 -1.20
CA ASP A 299 -18.24 11.98 -1.54
C ASP A 299 -18.50 10.52 -1.12
N LEU A 300 -19.24 10.35 -0.02
CA LEU A 300 -19.54 9.05 0.56
C LEU A 300 -20.38 8.17 -0.39
N ASN A 301 -21.34 8.75 -1.11
CA ASN A 301 -22.19 7.98 -2.04
C ASN A 301 -21.34 7.38 -3.15
N LEU A 302 -20.53 8.25 -3.76
CA LEU A 302 -19.67 7.87 -4.87
C LEU A 302 -18.61 6.85 -4.43
N PHE A 303 -18.03 7.01 -3.23
CA PHE A 303 -17.05 6.06 -2.71
C PHE A 303 -17.66 4.67 -2.51
N MET A 304 -18.86 4.56 -1.94
CA MET A 304 -19.51 3.25 -1.75
C MET A 304 -19.94 2.63 -3.08
N GLU A 305 -20.41 3.42 -4.04
CA GLU A 305 -20.65 2.92 -5.40
C GLU A 305 -19.36 2.44 -6.07
N ALA A 306 -18.27 3.19 -5.93
CA ALA A 306 -16.95 2.85 -6.45
C ALA A 306 -16.39 1.57 -5.82
N MET A 307 -16.61 1.35 -4.52
CA MET A 307 -16.24 0.09 -3.86
C MET A 307 -16.99 -1.12 -4.45
N ILE A 308 -18.30 -0.99 -4.69
CA ILE A 308 -19.10 -2.06 -5.32
C ILE A 308 -18.58 -2.32 -6.73
N ASP A 309 -18.37 -1.26 -7.53
CA ASP A 309 -17.83 -1.39 -8.89
C ASP A 309 -16.47 -2.10 -8.90
N ILE A 310 -15.61 -1.87 -7.90
CA ILE A 310 -14.35 -2.60 -7.76
C ILE A 310 -14.60 -4.07 -7.44
N LEU A 311 -15.41 -4.38 -6.42
CA LEU A 311 -15.65 -5.77 -5.99
C LEU A 311 -16.33 -6.60 -7.09
N ASP A 312 -17.21 -5.99 -7.90
CA ASP A 312 -17.83 -6.64 -9.05
C ASP A 312 -16.84 -6.90 -10.20
N ARG A 313 -15.79 -6.08 -10.34
CA ARG A 313 -14.79 -6.18 -11.42
C ARG A 313 -13.55 -6.99 -11.02
N CYS A 314 -13.20 -6.95 -9.74
CA CYS A 314 -12.08 -7.64 -9.11
C CYS A 314 -12.65 -8.75 -8.21
N GLY A 315 -13.01 -9.89 -8.82
CA GLY A 315 -13.60 -11.03 -8.12
C GLY A 315 -12.60 -11.88 -7.31
N ASP A 316 -11.37 -11.41 -7.13
CA ASP A 316 -10.32 -12.08 -6.38
C ASP A 316 -10.49 -11.88 -4.86
N GLN A 317 -9.95 -12.81 -4.07
CA GLN A 317 -10.08 -12.76 -2.61
C GLN A 317 -9.12 -11.78 -1.95
N HIS A 318 -8.06 -11.35 -2.64
CA HIS A 318 -7.16 -10.33 -2.10
C HIS A 318 -7.88 -8.97 -2.00
N THR A 319 -8.59 -8.58 -3.05
CA THR A 319 -9.41 -7.36 -3.10
C THR A 319 -10.57 -7.41 -2.10
N ALA A 320 -11.24 -8.56 -1.96
CA ALA A 320 -12.28 -8.74 -0.95
C ALA A 320 -11.74 -8.56 0.48
N ASN A 321 -10.59 -9.20 0.79
CA ASN A 321 -9.92 -9.03 2.08
C ASN A 321 -9.47 -7.58 2.30
N LEU A 322 -8.97 -6.88 1.27
CA LEU A 322 -8.52 -5.49 1.37
C LEU A 322 -9.66 -4.57 1.81
N PHE A 323 -10.83 -4.66 1.18
CA PHE A 323 -11.98 -3.82 1.54
C PHE A 323 -12.65 -4.27 2.85
N ALA A 324 -12.71 -5.58 3.12
CA ALA A 324 -13.22 -6.08 4.40
C ALA A 324 -12.35 -5.58 5.56
N ALA A 325 -11.03 -5.75 5.48
CA ALA A 325 -10.11 -5.31 6.53
C ALA A 325 -10.07 -3.77 6.65
N PHE A 326 -10.10 -3.04 5.52
CA PHE A 326 -10.18 -1.57 5.55
C PHE A 326 -11.42 -1.09 6.33
N THR A 327 -12.61 -1.58 5.98
CA THR A 327 -13.88 -1.16 6.61
C THR A 327 -14.04 -1.68 8.04
N ALA A 328 -13.60 -2.91 8.31
CA ALA A 328 -13.79 -3.57 9.60
C ALA A 328 -12.72 -3.23 10.64
N VAL A 329 -11.50 -2.87 10.20
CA VAL A 329 -10.34 -2.64 11.08
C VAL A 329 -9.84 -1.21 10.94
N THR A 330 -9.41 -0.79 9.74
CA THR A 330 -8.77 0.52 9.53
C THR A 330 -9.69 1.67 9.93
N LEU A 331 -10.99 1.60 9.58
CA LEU A 331 -11.94 2.67 9.82
C LEU A 331 -12.48 2.74 11.27
N VAL A 332 -12.18 1.77 12.13
CA VAL A 332 -12.69 1.76 13.51
C VAL A 332 -12.08 2.90 14.34
N GLN A 333 -10.82 3.22 14.06
CA GLN A 333 -10.11 4.34 14.67
C GLN A 333 -9.89 5.45 13.64
N PRO A 334 -9.90 6.73 14.05
CA PRO A 334 -9.57 7.80 13.13
C PRO A 334 -8.10 7.69 12.70
N ALA A 335 -7.82 7.98 11.43
CA ALA A 335 -6.46 8.20 10.97
C ALA A 335 -5.82 9.43 11.68
N PRO A 336 -4.49 9.60 11.60
CA PRO A 336 -3.83 10.81 12.09
C PRO A 336 -4.42 12.10 11.47
N GLY A 337 -4.23 13.22 12.15
CA GLY A 337 -4.73 14.53 11.71
C GLY A 337 -6.07 14.92 12.32
N ARG A 338 -6.64 16.04 11.85
CA ARG A 338 -7.87 16.61 12.43
C ARG A 338 -9.11 16.00 11.77
N GLU A 339 -9.86 15.21 12.53
CA GLU A 339 -11.17 14.71 12.12
C GLU A 339 -12.26 15.76 12.38
N SER A 340 -13.05 16.10 11.34
CA SER A 340 -14.25 16.94 11.49
C SER A 340 -15.47 16.09 11.91
N LEU A 341 -16.50 16.72 12.48
CA LEU A 341 -17.75 16.00 12.83
C LEU A 341 -18.39 15.30 11.62
N PHE A 342 -18.41 15.97 10.46
CA PHE A 342 -18.92 15.40 9.21
C PHE A 342 -18.02 14.26 8.70
N GLY A 343 -16.69 14.45 8.77
CA GLY A 343 -15.73 13.42 8.39
C GLY A 343 -15.86 12.16 9.26
N ARG A 344 -15.97 12.35 10.58
CA ARG A 344 -16.27 11.28 11.54
C ARG A 344 -17.51 10.51 11.12
N ARG A 345 -18.64 11.20 10.89
CA ARG A 345 -19.89 10.55 10.47
C ARG A 345 -19.67 9.68 9.24
N LYS A 346 -19.06 10.22 8.17
CA LYS A 346 -18.76 9.47 6.93
C LYS A 346 -17.90 8.23 7.19
N ARG A 347 -16.85 8.34 8.00
CA ARG A 347 -16.00 7.19 8.38
C ARG A 347 -16.82 6.11 9.07
N LEU A 348 -17.70 6.49 10.00
CA LEU A 348 -18.53 5.51 10.71
C LEU A 348 -19.47 4.77 9.73
N GLN A 349 -20.10 5.48 8.78
CA GLN A 349 -20.98 4.84 7.77
C GLN A 349 -20.21 3.87 6.89
N LEU A 350 -18.97 4.21 6.53
CA LEU A 350 -18.10 3.29 5.80
C LEU A 350 -17.68 2.07 6.62
N SER A 351 -17.55 2.18 7.95
CA SER A 351 -17.21 1.01 8.78
C SER A 351 -18.36 0.01 8.91
N GLU A 352 -19.61 0.47 8.79
CA GLU A 352 -20.80 -0.39 8.75
C GLU A 352 -20.93 -1.18 7.44
N ALA A 353 -20.30 -0.71 6.36
CA ALA A 353 -20.22 -1.44 5.10
C ALA A 353 -19.53 -2.81 5.21
N ALA A 354 -18.70 -3.00 6.24
CA ALA A 354 -17.92 -4.21 6.42
C ALA A 354 -18.80 -5.46 6.44
N ASP A 355 -19.97 -5.41 7.07
CA ASP A 355 -20.83 -6.58 7.27
C ASP A 355 -21.29 -7.14 5.92
N TRP A 356 -21.71 -6.26 5.00
CA TRP A 356 -22.07 -6.66 3.64
C TRP A 356 -20.90 -7.28 2.87
N ILE A 357 -19.70 -6.70 2.99
CA ILE A 357 -18.50 -7.21 2.28
C ILE A 357 -18.12 -8.58 2.82
N ILE A 358 -18.11 -8.73 4.15
CA ILE A 358 -17.80 -9.99 4.84
C ILE A 358 -18.81 -11.07 4.44
N GLU A 359 -20.10 -10.77 4.45
CA GLU A 359 -21.15 -11.76 4.15
C GLU A 359 -21.22 -12.14 2.67
N THR A 360 -20.92 -11.21 1.76
CA THR A 360 -21.19 -11.42 0.31
C THR A 360 -19.94 -11.62 -0.55
N GLN A 361 -18.77 -11.14 -0.11
CA GLN A 361 -17.54 -11.13 -0.92
C GLN A 361 -16.41 -11.98 -0.31
N LEU A 362 -16.36 -12.07 1.02
CA LEU A 362 -15.29 -12.77 1.73
C LEU A 362 -15.58 -14.27 1.79
N ARG A 363 -14.72 -15.06 1.15
CA ARG A 363 -14.79 -16.54 1.10
C ARG A 363 -13.61 -17.21 1.80
N GLU A 364 -12.51 -16.47 1.94
CA GLU A 364 -11.31 -16.91 2.63
C GLU A 364 -10.61 -15.71 3.29
N ILE A 365 -9.79 -15.97 4.30
CA ILE A 365 -9.05 -14.96 5.06
C ILE A 365 -7.61 -14.91 4.58
N HIS A 366 -7.11 -13.71 4.27
CA HIS A 366 -5.72 -13.44 3.90
C HIS A 366 -4.99 -12.72 5.04
N PRO A 367 -4.30 -13.42 5.96
CA PRO A 367 -3.84 -12.82 7.21
C PRO A 367 -3.00 -11.56 7.05
N LEU A 368 -2.06 -11.53 6.09
CA LEU A 368 -1.20 -10.34 5.90
C LEU A 368 -1.99 -9.08 5.52
N VAL A 369 -3.13 -9.20 4.83
CA VAL A 369 -3.98 -8.05 4.49
C VAL A 369 -4.63 -7.48 5.74
N TRP A 370 -5.06 -8.34 6.67
CA TRP A 370 -5.66 -7.94 7.94
C TRP A 370 -4.63 -7.35 8.91
N ALA A 371 -3.42 -7.89 8.94
CA ALA A 371 -2.29 -7.29 9.66
C ALA A 371 -1.98 -5.89 9.10
N ASP A 372 -1.99 -5.77 7.78
CA ASP A 372 -1.78 -4.49 7.11
C ASP A 372 -2.93 -3.52 7.31
N ALA A 373 -4.11 -3.90 7.78
CA ALA A 373 -5.21 -2.97 8.04
C ALA A 373 -5.12 -2.28 9.41
N LEU A 374 -4.31 -2.81 10.33
CA LEU A 374 -4.19 -2.28 11.67
C LEU A 374 -3.54 -0.87 11.68
N PRO A 375 -3.93 -0.01 12.64
CA PRO A 375 -3.27 1.26 12.90
C PRO A 375 -1.78 1.10 13.21
N ARG A 376 -0.92 1.98 12.65
CA ARG A 376 0.53 1.93 12.87
C ARG A 376 0.95 2.33 14.29
N ASP A 377 0.14 3.13 14.96
CA ASP A 377 0.33 3.63 16.33
C ASP A 377 0.01 2.61 17.42
N LEU A 378 -0.68 1.50 17.08
CA LEU A 378 -0.77 0.31 17.96
C LEU A 378 0.57 -0.43 18.10
N GLY A 379 1.66 0.14 17.57
CA GLY A 379 3.00 -0.42 17.69
C GLY A 379 3.30 -1.49 16.66
N ILE A 380 2.58 -1.54 15.54
CA ILE A 380 2.78 -2.60 14.54
C ILE A 380 3.92 -2.23 13.58
N PRO A 381 4.95 -3.07 13.47
CA PRO A 381 6.28 -2.65 13.07
C PRO A 381 6.47 -2.99 11.59
N GLY A 382 6.96 -2.06 10.79
CA GLY A 382 7.64 -2.43 9.54
C GLY A 382 8.82 -3.40 9.75
N ASP A 383 9.13 -3.71 11.01
CA ASP A 383 10.25 -4.49 11.52
C ASP A 383 9.84 -5.91 11.96
N LEU A 384 8.53 -6.26 12.05
CA LEU A 384 8.14 -7.65 12.34
C LEU A 384 8.45 -8.54 11.14
N GLY A 385 9.01 -9.72 11.43
CA GLY A 385 9.13 -10.78 10.45
C GLY A 385 7.76 -11.20 9.90
N THR A 386 7.75 -11.72 8.67
CA THR A 386 6.52 -12.13 7.96
C THR A 386 5.64 -13.08 8.78
N SER A 387 6.24 -14.02 9.53
CA SER A 387 5.49 -14.96 10.38
C SER A 387 4.69 -14.24 11.47
N ALA A 388 5.33 -13.35 12.23
CA ALA A 388 4.65 -12.62 13.30
C ALA A 388 3.54 -11.71 12.76
N ARG A 389 3.74 -11.10 11.58
CA ARG A 389 2.68 -10.32 10.92
C ARG A 389 1.50 -11.19 10.52
N LYS A 390 1.75 -12.40 10.03
CA LYS A 390 0.71 -13.34 9.66
C LYS A 390 -0.10 -13.79 10.89
N ASP A 391 0.58 -14.13 11.98
CA ASP A 391 -0.06 -14.50 13.23
C ASP A 391 -0.96 -13.35 13.74
N LEU A 392 -0.44 -12.12 13.74
CA LEU A 392 -1.20 -10.94 14.13
C LEU A 392 -2.44 -10.74 13.23
N GLY A 393 -2.28 -10.92 11.93
CA GLY A 393 -3.35 -10.73 10.95
C GLY A 393 -4.45 -11.77 11.03
N GLU A 394 -4.11 -13.03 11.25
CA GLU A 394 -5.08 -14.11 11.47
C GLU A 394 -5.88 -13.87 12.75
N GLU A 395 -5.21 -13.54 13.86
CA GLU A 395 -5.89 -13.21 15.12
C GLU A 395 -6.85 -12.04 14.94
N THR A 396 -6.40 -10.99 14.24
CA THR A 396 -7.22 -9.82 13.92
C THR A 396 -8.46 -10.21 13.14
N ALA A 397 -8.30 -10.97 12.06
CA ALA A 397 -9.40 -11.40 11.22
C ALA A 397 -10.42 -12.21 12.01
N LEU A 398 -9.97 -13.28 12.69
CA LEU A 398 -10.87 -14.19 13.40
C LEU A 398 -11.66 -13.49 14.50
N ARG A 399 -11.01 -12.68 15.34
CA ARG A 399 -11.68 -11.95 16.42
C ARG A 399 -12.68 -10.92 15.88
N VAL A 400 -12.30 -10.16 14.84
CA VAL A 400 -13.18 -9.14 14.25
C VAL A 400 -14.37 -9.77 13.54
N LEU A 401 -14.16 -10.83 12.76
CA LEU A 401 -15.23 -11.53 12.06
C LEU A 401 -16.21 -12.17 13.05
N ALA A 402 -15.73 -12.85 14.09
CA ALA A 402 -16.58 -13.50 15.08
C ALA A 402 -17.43 -12.49 15.87
N HIS A 403 -16.84 -11.34 16.24
CA HIS A 403 -17.55 -10.26 16.91
C HIS A 403 -18.64 -9.61 16.04
N ARG A 404 -18.47 -9.60 14.71
CA ARG A 404 -19.47 -9.03 13.80
C ARG A 404 -20.58 -10.02 13.48
N GLN A 405 -20.28 -11.32 13.35
CA GLN A 405 -21.31 -12.36 13.23
C GLN A 405 -22.21 -12.47 14.47
N SER A 406 -21.68 -12.28 15.68
CA SER A 406 -22.50 -12.32 16.89
C SER A 406 -23.51 -11.17 16.99
N LYS A 407 -23.31 -10.09 16.23
CA LYS A 407 -24.23 -8.94 16.15
C LYS A 407 -25.34 -9.11 15.13
N THR A 408 -25.14 -9.91 14.08
CA THR A 408 -26.18 -10.16 13.05
C THR A 408 -27.20 -11.19 13.50
N HIS A 409 -26.90 -11.95 14.56
CA HIS A 409 -27.78 -12.96 15.17
C HIS A 409 -28.49 -12.51 16.46
N ASN A 410 -28.28 -11.27 16.93
CA ASN A 410 -29.01 -10.62 18.02
C ASN A 410 -29.84 -9.47 17.46
#